data_AF-A0A2V1AAI8-F1
#
_entry.id   AF-A0A2V1AAI8-F1
#
_cell.length_a   1.000
_cell.length_b   1.000
_cell.length_c   1.000
_cell.angle_alpha   90.00
_cell.angle_beta   90.00
_cell.angle_gamma   90.00
#
_symmetry.space_group_name_H-M   'P 1'
#
loop_
_entity.id
_entity.type
_entity.pdbx_description
1 polymer ?
#
loop_
_entity_poly.entity_id
_entity_poly.type
_entity_poly.pdbx_seq_one_letter_code
_entity_poly.pdbx_strand_id
1 'polypeptide(L)'
;MKASTVLRFQQSTVASLRRPTQTYRDGQIWYGYTKSGSKRHPLYTKSGNKNFYKGTRSSGIGSLTKHGKYMVNWDKVRTYVVPSDLATTDLKPFVSVDVPQIMQKTPGYSDSFKSPELAWNNIKDFIEYGENYNDVDLEKSNYLEEFVNPQQAQAEAEKNSVIVKD
;
A
#
# COMPACT_ATOMS: atom_id res chain seq x y z
N MET A 1 -50.19 -8.89 39.60
CA MET A 1 -49.72 -8.12 38.42
C MET A 1 -50.71 -6.98 38.18
N LYS A 2 -50.29 -5.71 38.29
CA LYS A 2 -51.16 -4.57 37.92
C LYS A 2 -51.27 -4.53 36.39
N ALA A 3 -52.49 -4.60 35.86
CA ALA A 3 -52.72 -4.35 34.45
C ALA A 3 -52.36 -2.89 34.16
N SER A 4 -51.34 -2.68 33.32
CA SER A 4 -51.03 -1.35 32.81
C SER A 4 -52.15 -0.88 31.89
N THR A 5 -52.76 0.26 32.19
CA THR A 5 -53.74 0.90 31.31
C THR A 5 -53.05 1.32 30.01
N VAL A 6 -53.51 0.79 28.88
CA VAL A 6 -52.96 1.12 27.57
C VAL A 6 -53.39 2.54 27.20
N LEU A 7 -52.47 3.52 27.33
CA LEU A 7 -52.66 4.92 26.95
C LEU A 7 -52.68 5.11 25.41
N ARG A 8 -53.57 4.42 24.69
CA ARG A 8 -53.71 4.54 23.22
C ARG A 8 -55.05 5.17 22.79
N PHE A 9 -55.65 6.00 23.63
CA PHE A 9 -56.98 6.58 23.37
C PHE A 9 -57.03 7.58 22.17
N GLN A 10 -55.88 8.09 21.70
CA GLN A 10 -55.82 9.06 20.59
C GLN A 10 -54.89 8.68 19.43
N GLN A 11 -54.36 7.45 19.38
CA GLN A 11 -53.50 7.04 18.26
C GLN A 11 -54.35 6.56 17.08
N SER A 12 -54.16 7.17 15.91
CA SER A 12 -54.75 6.68 14.66
C SER A 12 -54.22 5.28 14.35
N THR A 13 -55.03 4.47 13.65
CA THR A 13 -54.65 3.11 13.24
C THR A 13 -53.32 3.09 12.45
N VAL A 14 -53.06 4.16 11.70
CA VAL A 14 -51.81 4.39 10.94
C VAL A 14 -50.58 4.52 11.85
N ALA A 15 -50.71 5.16 13.02
CA ALA A 15 -49.59 5.30 13.97
C ALA A 15 -49.21 3.98 14.66
N SER A 16 -50.11 2.99 14.64
CA SER A 16 -49.84 1.63 15.12
C SER A 16 -49.21 0.73 14.05
N LEU A 17 -49.17 1.17 12.79
CA LEU A 17 -48.43 0.48 11.73
C LEU A 17 -46.95 0.62 11.98
N ARG A 18 -46.23 -0.47 11.75
CA ARG A 18 -44.77 -0.47 11.91
C ARG A 18 -44.06 0.44 10.91
N ARG A 19 -44.66 0.65 9.73
CA ARG A 19 -44.24 1.63 8.74
C ARG A 19 -45.46 2.50 8.39
N PRO A 20 -45.50 3.76 8.84
CA PRO A 20 -46.69 4.62 8.68
C PRO A 20 -47.10 4.86 7.22
N THR A 21 -46.14 4.85 6.29
CA THR A 21 -46.39 5.08 4.85
C THR A 21 -47.00 3.87 4.13
N GLN A 22 -47.03 2.70 4.78
CA GLN A 22 -47.46 1.44 4.19
C GLN A 22 -48.74 0.97 4.86
N THR A 23 -49.87 1.45 4.34
CA THR A 23 -51.20 1.27 4.93
C THR A 23 -51.91 -0.02 4.52
N TYR A 24 -51.37 -0.75 3.53
CA TYR A 24 -51.93 -2.00 3.02
C TYR A 24 -50.89 -3.13 3.04
N ARG A 25 -51.37 -4.38 2.89
CA ARG A 25 -50.54 -5.58 2.89
C ARG A 25 -49.96 -5.80 1.48
N ASP A 26 -48.67 -5.53 1.31
CA ASP A 26 -47.94 -5.58 0.04
C ASP A 26 -46.97 -6.77 -0.07
N GLY A 27 -46.94 -7.65 0.93
CA GLY A 27 -46.00 -8.78 1.00
C GLY A 27 -44.60 -8.43 1.54
N GLN A 28 -44.33 -7.17 1.85
CA GLN A 28 -43.07 -6.75 2.46
C GLN A 28 -42.88 -7.41 3.83
N ILE A 29 -41.71 -8.01 4.02
CA ILE A 29 -41.38 -8.72 5.25
C ILE A 29 -41.05 -7.76 6.40
N TRP A 30 -40.84 -8.32 7.59
CA TRP A 30 -40.46 -7.51 8.72
C TRP A 30 -39.14 -6.76 8.42
N TYR A 31 -38.02 -7.44 8.27
CA TYR A 31 -36.77 -6.77 7.97
C TYR A 31 -36.12 -7.38 6.73
N GLY A 32 -35.45 -6.55 5.93
CA GLY A 32 -34.81 -6.95 4.68
C GLY A 32 -35.80 -7.05 3.51
N TYR A 33 -35.37 -7.74 2.46
CA TYR A 33 -36.10 -7.91 1.20
C TYR A 33 -36.60 -9.35 1.03
N THR A 34 -35.73 -10.34 1.23
CA THR A 34 -36.05 -11.76 1.14
C THR A 34 -35.62 -12.49 2.42
N LYS A 35 -36.33 -13.57 2.77
CA LYS A 35 -35.97 -14.43 3.92
C LYS A 35 -34.98 -15.55 3.55
N SER A 36 -34.93 -15.91 2.27
CA SER A 36 -34.13 -17.01 1.74
C SER A 36 -32.92 -16.50 0.96
N GLY A 37 -31.88 -17.33 0.89
CA GLY A 37 -30.62 -17.06 0.20
C GLY A 37 -29.64 -18.23 0.40
N SER A 38 -28.47 -18.14 -0.22
CA SER A 38 -27.40 -19.11 0.01
C SER A 38 -26.95 -19.08 1.47
N LYS A 39 -26.72 -20.25 2.06
CA LYS A 39 -26.21 -20.40 3.43
C LYS A 39 -24.71 -20.76 3.46
N ARG A 40 -24.13 -21.07 2.30
CA ARG A 40 -22.75 -21.57 2.16
C ARG A 40 -21.76 -20.42 2.01
N HIS A 41 -21.73 -19.53 2.99
CA HIS A 41 -20.77 -18.43 3.05
C HIS A 41 -19.68 -18.72 4.09
N PRO A 42 -18.45 -18.23 3.92
CA PRO A 42 -17.41 -18.34 4.94
C PRO A 42 -17.87 -17.71 6.25
N LEU A 43 -17.70 -18.42 7.37
CA LEU A 43 -18.06 -17.92 8.69
C LEU A 43 -17.25 -16.67 9.04
N TYR A 44 -17.84 -15.67 9.69
CA TYR A 44 -17.15 -14.48 10.17
C TYR A 44 -17.01 -14.49 11.70
N THR A 45 -16.33 -13.50 12.28
CA THR A 45 -16.06 -13.46 13.72
C THR A 45 -17.30 -13.32 14.62
N LYS A 46 -18.46 -12.93 14.09
CA LYS A 46 -19.74 -12.93 14.83
C LYS A 46 -20.68 -14.06 14.46
N SER A 47 -20.25 -14.97 13.58
CA SER A 47 -20.96 -16.23 13.37
C SER A 47 -20.61 -17.24 14.47
N GLY A 48 -21.42 -18.30 14.57
CA GLY A 48 -21.10 -19.46 15.40
C GLY A 48 -21.46 -19.31 16.87
N ASN A 49 -21.07 -20.29 17.66
CA ASN A 49 -21.31 -20.32 19.11
C ASN A 49 -20.17 -19.60 19.86
N LYS A 50 -20.31 -19.41 21.19
CA LYS A 50 -19.34 -18.78 22.09
C LYS A 50 -17.93 -19.38 22.01
N ASN A 51 -17.80 -20.65 21.63
CA ASN A 51 -16.51 -21.34 21.53
C ASN A 51 -15.86 -21.21 20.14
N PHE A 52 -16.55 -20.62 19.17
CA PHE A 52 -16.00 -20.40 17.83
C PHE A 52 -15.11 -19.16 17.82
N TYR A 53 -13.80 -19.37 17.76
CA TYR A 53 -12.82 -18.31 17.57
C TYR A 53 -12.18 -18.41 16.19
N LYS A 54 -12.37 -17.39 15.35
CA LYS A 54 -11.79 -17.34 13.99
C LYS A 54 -10.47 -16.56 13.93
N GLY A 55 -10.34 -15.48 14.69
CA GLY A 55 -9.21 -14.54 14.62
C GLY A 55 -9.25 -13.59 13.41
N THR A 56 -8.36 -12.58 13.41
CA THR A 56 -8.26 -11.53 12.36
C THR A 56 -6.82 -11.28 11.89
N ARG A 57 -5.88 -12.19 12.17
CA ARG A 57 -4.43 -12.03 11.89
C ARG A 57 -3.78 -10.84 12.62
N SER A 58 -4.42 -10.34 13.67
CA SER A 58 -3.94 -9.24 14.50
C SER A 58 -2.97 -9.70 15.58
N SER A 59 -3.23 -10.88 16.16
CA SER A 59 -2.49 -11.41 17.31
C SER A 59 -1.71 -12.68 16.94
N GLY A 60 -0.43 -12.69 17.30
CA GLY A 60 0.53 -13.79 17.10
C GLY A 60 1.88 -13.47 17.74
N ILE A 61 1.85 -12.62 18.76
CA ILE A 61 3.00 -11.88 19.28
C ILE A 61 3.53 -12.51 20.58
N GLY A 62 2.73 -13.36 21.21
CA GLY A 62 3.03 -13.98 22.49
C GLY A 62 2.47 -15.40 22.58
N SER A 63 2.27 -15.87 23.80
CA SER A 63 1.77 -17.21 24.09
C SER A 63 0.69 -17.21 25.16
N LEU A 64 -0.19 -18.21 25.11
CA LEU A 64 -1.13 -18.48 26.20
C LEU A 64 -0.41 -19.27 27.30
N THR A 65 -0.58 -18.82 28.54
CA THR A 65 -0.13 -19.53 29.74
C THR A 65 -1.03 -20.72 30.03
N LYS A 66 -0.58 -21.65 30.89
CA LYS A 66 -1.38 -22.80 31.37
C LYS A 66 -2.74 -22.38 31.96
N HIS A 67 -2.84 -21.18 32.51
CA HIS A 67 -4.06 -20.64 33.12
C HIS A 67 -4.92 -19.79 32.17
N GLY A 68 -4.63 -19.80 30.86
CA GLY A 68 -5.41 -19.07 29.86
C GLY A 68 -5.14 -17.57 29.79
N LYS A 69 -4.17 -17.03 30.54
CA LYS A 69 -3.69 -15.64 30.39
C LYS A 69 -2.76 -15.53 29.18
N TYR A 70 -2.72 -14.37 28.53
CA TYR A 70 -1.81 -14.09 27.42
C TYR A 70 -0.54 -13.40 27.92
N MET A 71 0.63 -13.89 27.51
CA MET A 71 1.95 -13.31 27.79
C MET A 71 2.56 -12.82 26.48
N VAL A 72 2.81 -11.53 26.37
CA VAL A 72 3.38 -10.88 25.18
C VAL A 72 4.89 -11.14 25.12
N ASN A 73 5.42 -11.49 23.94
CA ASN A 73 6.84 -11.44 23.67
C ASN A 73 7.14 -10.14 22.91
N TRP A 74 7.87 -9.21 23.55
CA TRP A 74 8.17 -7.89 23.02
C TRP A 74 9.07 -7.93 21.78
N ASP A 75 9.93 -8.96 21.62
CA ASP A 75 10.78 -9.13 20.44
C ASP A 75 9.97 -9.39 19.16
N LYS A 76 8.72 -9.83 19.30
CA LYS A 76 7.80 -10.08 18.17
C LYS A 76 6.83 -8.92 17.94
N VAL A 77 6.79 -7.92 18.82
CA VAL A 77 5.91 -6.77 18.68
C VAL A 77 6.40 -5.91 17.52
N ARG A 78 5.55 -5.68 16.52
CA ARG A 78 5.87 -4.84 15.36
C ARG A 78 5.93 -3.37 15.79
N THR A 79 7.01 -2.68 15.41
CA THR A 79 7.18 -1.23 15.58
C THR A 79 7.27 -0.55 14.21
N TYR A 80 6.83 0.70 14.13
CA TYR A 80 7.03 1.55 12.96
C TYR A 80 8.08 2.61 13.32
N VAL A 81 9.31 2.42 12.83
CA VAL A 81 10.42 3.34 13.12
C VAL A 81 10.28 4.57 12.23
N VAL A 82 10.17 5.74 12.85
CA VAL A 82 10.06 7.02 12.16
C VAL A 82 11.45 7.65 12.10
N PRO A 83 11.96 8.05 10.91
CA PRO A 83 13.21 8.79 10.80
C PRO A 83 13.13 10.12 11.55
N SER A 84 14.21 10.54 12.21
CA SER A 84 14.25 11.79 13.02
C SER A 84 13.89 13.03 12.20
N ASP A 85 14.31 13.06 10.94
CA ASP A 85 14.29 14.27 10.13
C ASP A 85 13.06 14.34 9.22
N LEU A 86 12.13 13.37 9.31
CA LEU A 86 10.95 13.28 8.45
C LEU A 86 10.07 14.54 8.50
N ALA A 87 10.00 15.19 9.66
CA ALA A 87 9.22 16.41 9.83
C ALA A 87 9.87 17.64 9.18
N THR A 88 11.19 17.61 8.99
CA THR A 88 11.98 18.73 8.47
C THR A 88 12.39 18.55 7.01
N THR A 89 12.16 17.39 6.40
CA THR A 89 12.53 17.16 4.99
C THR A 89 11.68 17.98 4.03
N ASP A 90 12.33 18.53 3.00
CA ASP A 90 11.66 19.21 1.90
C ASP A 90 10.94 18.25 0.95
N LEU A 91 11.28 16.96 0.95
CA LEU A 91 10.64 15.93 0.13
C LEU A 91 9.13 15.87 0.39
N LYS A 92 8.36 15.87 -0.70
CA LYS A 92 6.89 15.81 -0.70
C LYS A 92 6.39 14.56 -1.42
N PRO A 93 5.16 14.08 -1.14
CA PRO A 93 4.61 12.90 -1.79
C PRO A 93 4.38 13.05 -3.30
N PHE A 94 4.37 14.30 -3.81
CA PHE A 94 4.15 14.61 -5.21
C PHE A 94 5.22 15.59 -5.70
N VAL A 95 5.51 15.51 -6.99
CA VAL A 95 6.35 16.45 -7.73
C VAL A 95 5.43 17.40 -8.51
N SER A 96 5.87 18.63 -8.79
CA SER A 96 5.12 19.55 -9.65
C SER A 96 4.96 18.99 -11.06
N VAL A 97 3.84 19.28 -11.71
CA VAL A 97 3.56 18.87 -13.09
C VAL A 97 4.50 19.56 -14.08
N ASP A 98 5.02 20.73 -13.71
CA ASP A 98 5.95 21.50 -14.54
C ASP A 98 7.34 20.85 -14.62
N VAL A 99 7.66 19.94 -13.71
CA VAL A 99 8.95 19.24 -13.70
C VAL A 99 8.91 18.10 -14.72
N PRO A 100 9.85 18.05 -15.67
CA PRO A 100 9.91 17.02 -16.68
C PRO A 100 10.32 15.66 -16.08
N GLN A 101 9.88 14.58 -16.73
CA GLN A 101 10.25 13.23 -16.32
C GLN A 101 11.67 12.89 -16.79
N ILE A 102 12.53 12.51 -15.85
CA ILE A 102 13.89 12.06 -16.13
C ILE A 102 13.85 10.62 -16.68
N MET A 103 14.56 10.37 -17.77
CA MET A 103 14.71 9.06 -18.38
C MET A 103 16.14 8.55 -18.21
N GLN A 104 16.31 7.42 -17.52
CA GLN A 104 17.63 6.84 -17.28
C GLN A 104 17.87 5.61 -18.17
N LYS A 105 19.06 5.49 -18.74
CA LYS A 105 19.49 4.35 -19.56
C LYS A 105 20.86 3.85 -19.15
N THR A 106 21.11 2.56 -19.35
CA THR A 106 22.36 1.90 -18.95
C THR A 106 22.94 1.09 -20.12
N PRO A 107 23.35 1.74 -21.23
CA PRO A 107 23.88 1.02 -22.38
C PRO A 107 25.16 0.26 -22.01
N GLY A 108 25.24 -0.99 -22.46
CA GLY A 108 26.40 -1.86 -22.22
C GLY A 108 26.41 -2.61 -20.90
N TYR A 109 25.34 -2.50 -20.13
CA TYR A 109 25.13 -3.30 -18.93
C TYR A 109 24.06 -4.36 -19.18
N SER A 110 24.38 -5.62 -18.88
CA SER A 110 23.52 -6.77 -19.16
C SER A 110 22.21 -6.78 -18.37
N ASP A 111 22.25 -6.41 -17.08
CA ASP A 111 21.09 -6.36 -16.16
C ASP A 111 20.72 -4.92 -15.75
N SER A 112 21.00 -3.95 -16.63
CA SER A 112 20.72 -2.53 -16.42
C SER A 112 21.14 -2.03 -15.03
N PHE A 113 20.24 -1.44 -14.24
CA PHE A 113 20.50 -0.88 -12.90
C PHE A 113 20.85 -1.92 -11.83
N LYS A 114 20.56 -3.21 -12.06
CA LYS A 114 20.92 -4.29 -11.13
C LYS A 114 22.28 -4.90 -11.44
N SER A 115 22.92 -4.46 -12.52
CA SER A 115 24.19 -5.03 -12.93
C SER A 115 25.29 -4.74 -11.88
N PRO A 116 26.09 -5.76 -11.50
CA PRO A 116 27.18 -5.57 -10.54
C PRO A 116 28.31 -4.72 -11.12
N GLU A 117 28.48 -4.74 -12.44
CA GLU A 117 29.47 -3.93 -13.15
C GLU A 117 29.16 -2.43 -13.06
N LEU A 118 27.89 -2.04 -13.22
CA LEU A 118 27.47 -0.64 -13.05
C LEU A 118 27.72 -0.17 -11.62
N ALA A 119 27.33 -0.98 -10.62
CA ALA A 119 27.57 -0.65 -9.22
C ALA A 119 29.07 -0.49 -8.93
N TRP A 120 29.92 -1.35 -9.51
CA TRP A 120 31.37 -1.26 -9.34
C TRP A 120 31.97 -0.03 -10.02
N ASN A 121 31.51 0.32 -11.22
CA ASN A 121 31.97 1.52 -11.91
C ASN A 121 31.53 2.79 -11.17
N ASN A 122 30.29 2.85 -10.68
CA ASN A 122 29.81 3.95 -9.83
C ASN A 122 30.68 4.13 -8.57
N ILE A 123 31.15 3.03 -7.96
CA ILE A 123 32.08 3.10 -6.81
C ILE A 123 33.42 3.71 -7.22
N LYS A 124 33.97 3.31 -8.37
CA LYS A 124 35.23 3.87 -8.88
C LYS A 124 35.07 5.37 -9.17
N ASP A 125 34.01 5.74 -9.88
CA ASP A 125 33.74 7.13 -10.23
C ASP A 125 33.53 7.98 -8.98
N PHE A 126 32.85 7.46 -7.96
CA PHE A 126 32.72 8.13 -6.66
C PHE A 126 34.09 8.30 -5.95
N ILE A 127 35.00 7.32 -6.03
CA ILE A 127 36.34 7.45 -5.44
C ILE A 127 37.18 8.50 -6.19
N GLU A 128 37.06 8.56 -7.52
CA GLU A 128 37.83 9.47 -8.36
C GLU A 128 37.30 10.91 -8.33
N TYR A 129 35.98 11.09 -8.40
CA TYR A 129 35.34 12.40 -8.60
C TYR A 129 34.52 12.88 -7.38
N GLY A 130 34.24 12.01 -6.39
CA GLY A 130 33.52 12.37 -5.16
C GLY A 130 31.99 12.32 -5.27
N GLU A 131 31.30 13.06 -4.40
CA GLU A 131 29.83 13.02 -4.24
C GLU A 131 29.06 13.41 -5.51
N ASN A 132 29.60 14.36 -6.30
CA ASN A 132 28.96 14.89 -7.50
C ASN A 132 29.46 14.24 -8.80
N TYR A 133 29.94 12.99 -8.74
CA TYR A 133 30.51 12.30 -9.90
C TYR A 133 29.54 12.13 -11.08
N ASN A 134 28.23 12.16 -10.80
CA ASN A 134 27.16 11.96 -11.78
C ASN A 134 26.34 13.24 -12.03
N ASP A 135 26.90 14.42 -11.72
CA ASP A 135 26.22 15.69 -11.94
C ASP A 135 26.22 16.03 -13.44
N VAL A 136 25.09 15.75 -14.10
CA VAL A 136 24.88 15.98 -15.53
C VAL A 136 23.80 17.04 -15.71
N ASP A 137 24.05 17.98 -16.62
CA ASP A 137 23.06 18.99 -17.01
C ASP A 137 21.95 18.35 -17.88
N LEU A 138 20.86 17.96 -17.21
CA LEU A 138 19.73 17.27 -17.81
C LEU A 138 18.99 18.10 -18.85
N GLU A 139 19.02 19.43 -18.78
CA GLU A 139 18.35 20.27 -19.78
C GLU A 139 19.06 20.17 -21.13
N LYS A 140 20.40 20.08 -21.12
CA LYS A 140 21.20 19.87 -22.34
C LYS A 140 21.00 18.49 -22.94
N SER A 141 20.75 17.47 -22.11
CA SER A 141 20.53 16.10 -22.56
C SER A 141 19.06 15.77 -22.83
N ASN A 142 18.16 16.76 -22.83
CA ASN A 142 16.72 16.56 -23.01
C ASN A 142 16.14 15.55 -21.98
N TYR A 143 16.56 15.71 -20.73
CA TYR A 143 16.17 14.91 -19.55
C TYR A 143 16.51 13.42 -19.65
N LEU A 144 17.53 13.10 -20.44
CA LEU A 144 18.05 11.75 -20.59
C LEU A 144 19.39 11.62 -19.86
N GLU A 145 19.47 10.63 -18.98
CA GLU A 145 20.66 10.32 -18.18
C GLU A 145 21.17 8.93 -18.60
N GLU A 146 22.43 8.87 -19.08
CA GLU A 146 23.01 7.66 -19.63
C GLU A 146 24.22 7.20 -18.82
N PHE A 147 24.15 5.97 -18.30
CA PHE A 147 25.26 5.28 -17.65
C PHE A 147 25.89 4.29 -18.64
N VAL A 148 26.93 4.73 -19.34
CA VAL A 148 27.59 3.93 -20.38
C VAL A 148 28.66 3.03 -19.75
N ASN A 149 28.73 1.77 -20.19
CA ASN A 149 29.83 0.89 -19.80
C ASN A 149 31.17 1.43 -20.36
N PRO A 150 32.21 1.63 -19.53
CA PRO A 150 33.50 2.17 -19.99
C PRO A 150 34.14 1.34 -21.11
N GLN A 151 33.94 0.01 -21.13
CA GLN A 151 34.46 -0.85 -22.20
C GLN A 151 33.78 -0.57 -23.54
N GLN A 152 32.47 -0.30 -23.53
CA GLN A 152 31.74 0.06 -24.75
C GLN A 152 32.10 1.47 -25.21
N ALA A 153 32.22 2.43 -24.28
CA ALA A 153 32.63 3.80 -24.59
C ALA A 153 34.02 3.83 -25.26
N GLN A 154 34.97 3.03 -24.75
CA GLN A 154 36.30 2.88 -25.36
C GLN A 154 36.21 2.30 -26.78
N ALA A 155 35.44 1.23 -26.97
CA ALA A 155 35.26 0.60 -28.28
C ALA A 155 34.59 1.52 -29.32
N GLU A 156 33.66 2.40 -28.91
CA GLU A 156 33.04 3.38 -29.79
C GLU A 156 34.00 4.52 -30.16
N ALA A 157 34.79 5.02 -29.20
CA ALA A 157 35.81 6.04 -29.44
C ALA A 157 36.88 5.56 -30.44
N GLU A 158 37.33 4.31 -30.30
CA GLU A 158 38.27 3.69 -31.23
C GLU A 158 37.71 3.64 -32.66
N LYS A 159 36.46 3.17 -32.83
CA LYS A 159 35.79 3.13 -34.15
C LYS A 159 35.68 4.49 -34.81
N ASN A 160 35.30 5.52 -34.05
CA ASN A 160 35.16 6.89 -34.59
C ASN A 160 36.51 7.48 -35.01
N SER A 161 37.60 7.17 -34.30
CA SER A 161 38.94 7.65 -34.64
C SER A 161 39.51 7.08 -35.94
N VAL A 162 39.07 5.87 -36.33
CA VAL A 162 39.49 5.20 -37.57
C VAL A 162 38.85 5.85 -38.80
N ILE A 163 37.62 6.34 -38.68
CA ILE A 163 36.85 6.93 -39.80
C ILE A 163 37.37 8.33 -40.20
N VAL A 164 38.06 9.04 -39.30
CA VAL A 164 38.56 10.41 -39.54
C VAL A 164 39.97 10.44 -40.14
N LYS A 165 40.63 9.29 -40.29
CA LYS A 165 42.02 9.18 -40.75
C LYS A 165 42.20 9.01 -42.27
N ASP A 166 41.13 9.12 -43.06
CA ASP A 166 41.13 9.14 -44.53
C ASP A 166 40.80 10.54 -45.07
#